data_AF-A0A1X1FAP4-F1
#
_entry.id   AF-A0A1X1FAP4-F1
#
_cell.length_a   1.000
_cell.length_b   1.000
_cell.length_c   1.000
_cell.angle_alpha   90.00
_cell.angle_beta   90.00
_cell.angle_gamma   90.00
#
_symmetry.space_group_name_H-M   'P 1'
#
loop_
_entity.id
_entity.type
_entity.pdbx_description
1 polymer ?
#
loop_
_entity_poly.entity_id
_entity_poly.type
_entity_poly.pdbx_seq_one_letter_code
_entity_poly.pdbx_strand_id
1 'polypeptide(L)'
;MEAIRHKGATLNILNLPSFNSIEDPNLRNLITNIIIELYKYMAQEERETIKVRQRQGIEIAKRQGKYHGKVREYGPHSPNRQKRYIYKEACRLLTRREQGEELTKRQIARMLGIAPVTLYRIEKYRAEGQIKAAN
;
A
#
# COMPACT_ATOMS: atom_id res chain seq x y z
N MET A 1 14.97 -25.18 -9.45
CA MET A 1 16.06 -26.02 -10.02
C MET A 1 15.67 -27.48 -10.08
N GLU A 2 15.19 -28.09 -8.98
CA GLU A 2 14.73 -29.50 -8.99
C GLU A 2 13.69 -29.81 -10.07
N ALA A 3 12.68 -28.94 -10.24
CA ALA A 3 11.67 -29.14 -11.28
C ALA A 3 12.21 -29.10 -12.73
N ILE A 4 13.33 -28.40 -12.96
CA ILE A 4 13.98 -28.33 -14.28
C ILE A 4 14.84 -29.60 -14.48
N ARG A 5 15.57 -30.01 -13.44
CA ARG A 5 16.35 -31.26 -13.41
C ARG A 5 15.48 -32.48 -13.65
N HIS A 6 14.34 -32.57 -12.97
CA HIS A 6 13.41 -33.71 -13.07
C HIS A 6 12.78 -33.86 -14.47
N LYS A 7 12.84 -32.79 -15.29
CA LYS A 7 12.39 -32.79 -16.69
C LYS A 7 13.52 -33.06 -17.69
N GLY A 8 14.75 -33.32 -17.23
CA GLY A 8 15.92 -33.49 -18.10
C GLY A 8 16.32 -32.23 -18.87
N ALA A 9 15.83 -31.05 -18.46
CA ALA A 9 16.06 -29.80 -19.16
C ALA A 9 17.30 -29.07 -18.62
N THR A 10 18.01 -28.36 -19.51
CA THR A 10 19.15 -27.51 -19.15
C THR A 10 18.71 -26.05 -19.03
N LEU A 11 19.08 -25.38 -17.93
CA LEU A 11 18.82 -23.96 -17.74
C LEU A 11 19.96 -23.12 -18.30
N ASN A 12 19.71 -22.38 -19.38
CA ASN A 12 20.64 -21.40 -19.92
C ASN A 12 20.12 -19.98 -19.64
N ILE A 13 20.85 -19.20 -18.86
CA ILE A 13 20.49 -17.82 -18.52
C ILE A 13 21.39 -16.90 -19.33
N LEU A 14 20.82 -16.13 -20.24
CA LEU A 14 21.56 -15.27 -21.18
C LEU A 14 22.46 -14.23 -20.49
N ASN A 15 22.06 -13.79 -19.30
CA ASN A 15 22.79 -12.79 -18.51
C ASN A 15 23.85 -13.40 -17.59
N LEU A 16 23.99 -14.73 -17.55
CA LEU A 16 25.01 -15.44 -16.78
C LEU A 16 25.96 -16.16 -17.73
N PRO A 17 27.18 -16.49 -17.27
CA PRO A 17 28.05 -17.36 -18.04
C PRO A 17 27.31 -18.66 -18.38
N SER A 18 27.34 -19.07 -19.65
CA SER A 18 26.74 -20.32 -20.09
C SER A 18 27.68 -21.48 -19.78
N PHE A 19 27.16 -22.52 -19.13
CA PHE A 19 27.91 -23.74 -18.84
C PHE A 19 27.60 -24.87 -19.83
N ASN A 20 27.04 -24.52 -20.99
CA ASN A 20 26.67 -25.50 -22.02
C ASN A 20 27.87 -26.24 -22.62
N SER A 21 29.08 -25.70 -22.50
CA SER A 21 30.34 -26.33 -22.90
C SER A 21 30.80 -27.45 -21.96
N ILE A 22 30.17 -27.62 -20.79
CA ILE A 22 30.45 -28.71 -19.87
C ILE A 22 29.66 -29.94 -20.30
N GLU A 23 30.38 -30.97 -20.75
CA GLU A 23 29.80 -32.22 -21.26
C GLU A 23 29.04 -33.00 -20.16
N ASP A 24 29.64 -33.12 -18.96
CA ASP A 24 29.01 -33.80 -17.83
C ASP A 24 27.77 -33.02 -17.34
N PRO A 25 26.55 -33.59 -17.50
CA PRO A 25 25.33 -32.96 -17.01
C PRO A 25 25.33 -32.73 -15.50
N ASN A 26 25.97 -33.60 -14.72
CA ASN A 26 25.99 -33.49 -13.26
C ASN A 26 26.83 -32.29 -12.82
N LEU A 27 28.05 -32.17 -13.35
CA LEU A 27 28.93 -31.02 -13.09
C LEU A 27 28.29 -29.70 -13.55
N ARG A 28 27.72 -29.66 -14.76
CA ARG A 28 26.99 -28.48 -15.29
C ARG A 28 25.85 -28.05 -14.36
N ASN A 29 25.06 -29.01 -13.88
CA ASN A 29 23.96 -28.74 -12.96
C ASN A 29 24.45 -28.24 -11.59
N LEU A 30 25.53 -28.81 -11.06
CA LEU A 30 26.14 -28.38 -9.80
C LEU A 30 26.59 -26.91 -9.88
N ILE A 31 27.37 -26.56 -10.90
CA ILE A 31 27.89 -25.19 -11.10
C ILE A 31 26.74 -24.21 -11.30
N THR A 32 25.73 -24.58 -12.10
CA THR A 32 24.54 -23.74 -12.31
C THR A 32 23.77 -23.50 -11.00
N ASN A 33 23.66 -24.50 -10.12
CA ASN A 33 23.01 -24.33 -8.81
C ASN A 33 23.79 -23.38 -7.91
N ILE A 34 25.12 -23.57 -7.80
CA ILE A 34 25.99 -22.73 -6.96
C ILE A 34 25.86 -21.27 -7.39
N ILE A 35 25.92 -21.00 -8.69
CA ILE A 35 25.81 -19.64 -9.21
C ILE A 35 24.44 -19.05 -8.89
N ILE A 36 23.35 -19.79 -9.11
CA ILE A 36 22.01 -19.31 -8.76
C ILE A 36 21.90 -19.03 -7.26
N GLU A 37 22.50 -19.83 -6.40
CA GLU A 37 22.55 -19.60 -4.96
C GLU A 37 23.32 -18.33 -4.60
N LEU A 38 24.48 -18.10 -5.22
CA LEU A 38 25.25 -16.86 -5.07
C LEU A 38 24.43 -15.64 -5.48
N TYR A 39 23.76 -15.68 -6.65
CA TYR A 39 22.90 -14.57 -7.09
C TYR A 39 21.71 -14.35 -6.18
N LYS A 40 21.11 -15.42 -5.63
CA LYS A 40 20.04 -15.28 -4.63
C LYS A 40 20.55 -14.59 -3.36
N TYR A 41 21.75 -14.95 -2.90
CA TYR A 41 22.38 -14.32 -1.75
C TYR A 41 22.63 -12.83 -2.01
N MET A 42 23.27 -12.47 -3.13
CA MET A 42 23.51 -11.07 -3.50
C MET A 42 22.22 -10.27 -3.60
N ALA A 43 21.19 -10.80 -4.26
CA ALA A 43 19.90 -10.14 -4.38
C ALA A 43 19.22 -9.93 -3.01
N GLN A 44 19.39 -10.87 -2.08
CA GLN A 44 18.87 -10.75 -0.73
C GLN A 44 19.64 -9.70 0.09
N GLU A 45 20.96 -9.65 -0.04
CA GLU A 45 21.80 -8.62 0.59
C GLU A 45 21.46 -7.21 0.11
N GLU A 46 21.33 -7.02 -1.22
CA GLU A 46 20.89 -5.75 -1.81
C GLU A 46 19.51 -5.34 -1.29
N ARG A 47 18.57 -6.30 -1.20
CA ARG A 47 17.23 -6.07 -0.68
C ARG A 47 17.25 -5.62 0.77
N GLU A 48 18.07 -6.23 1.62
CA GLU A 48 18.22 -5.80 3.02
C GLU A 48 18.85 -4.41 3.12
N THR A 49 19.86 -4.11 2.30
CA THR A 49 20.47 -2.78 2.22
C THR A 49 19.45 -1.70 1.83
N ILE A 50 18.61 -1.97 0.83
CA ILE A 50 17.53 -1.05 0.41
C ILE A 50 16.53 -0.81 1.56
N LYS A 51 16.11 -1.88 2.26
CA LYS A 51 15.18 -1.76 3.40
C LYS A 51 15.76 -0.92 4.54
N VAL A 52 17.02 -1.10 4.88
CA VAL A 52 17.70 -0.31 5.93
C VAL A 52 17.70 1.16 5.57
N ARG A 53 18.11 1.50 4.35
CA ARG A 53 18.11 2.89 3.86
C ARG A 53 16.71 3.48 3.82
N GLN A 54 15.71 2.71 3.38
CA GLN A 54 14.32 3.15 3.37
C GLN A 54 13.81 3.43 4.79
N ARG A 55 14.14 2.58 5.76
CA ARG A 55 13.78 2.78 7.17
C ARG A 55 14.37 4.09 7.71
N GLN A 56 15.67 4.31 7.48
CA GLN A 56 16.35 5.55 7.87
C GLN A 56 15.69 6.78 7.23
N GLY A 57 15.38 6.72 5.93
CA GLY A 57 14.68 7.80 5.23
C GLY A 57 13.28 8.09 5.81
N ILE A 58 12.52 7.04 6.14
CA ILE A 58 11.20 7.17 6.79
C ILE A 58 11.34 7.80 8.19
N GLU A 59 12.33 7.40 8.99
CA GLU A 59 12.57 7.98 10.31
C GLU A 59 12.89 9.48 10.22
N ILE A 60 13.74 9.88 9.27
CA ILE A 60 14.04 11.29 9.01
C ILE A 60 12.76 12.04 8.60
N ALA A 61 11.98 11.49 7.66
CA ALA A 61 10.73 12.11 7.21
C ALA A 61 9.69 12.25 8.34
N LYS A 62 9.62 11.26 9.25
CA LYS A 62 8.76 11.32 10.45
C LYS A 62 9.22 12.40 11.42
N ARG A 63 10.53 12.50 11.70
CA ARG A 63 11.10 13.57 12.55
C ARG A 63 10.85 14.96 11.97
N GLN A 64 10.92 15.10 10.65
CA GLN A 64 10.59 16.34 9.93
C GLN A 64 9.08 16.61 9.83
N GLY A 65 8.22 15.72 10.35
CA GLY A 65 6.77 15.88 10.30
C GLY A 65 6.14 15.70 8.90
N LYS A 66 6.89 15.27 7.88
CA LYS A 66 6.41 15.12 6.50
C LYS A 66 5.41 13.96 6.32
N TYR A 67 5.43 12.99 7.23
CA TYR A 67 4.58 11.80 7.13
C TYR A 67 3.18 12.07 7.71
N HIS A 68 2.21 12.33 6.83
CA HIS A 68 0.82 12.64 7.22
C HIS A 68 -0.16 11.46 7.05
N GLY A 69 0.35 10.27 6.72
CA GLY A 69 -0.46 9.08 6.50
C GLY A 69 -1.35 9.16 5.26
N LYS A 70 -2.40 8.32 5.21
CA LYS A 70 -3.35 8.30 4.09
C LYS A 70 -4.20 9.57 4.10
N VAL A 71 -4.24 10.28 2.98
CA VAL A 71 -5.14 11.43 2.78
C VAL A 71 -6.58 10.98 2.97
N ARG A 72 -7.36 11.76 3.73
CA ARG A 72 -8.77 11.47 4.00
C ARG A 72 -9.54 11.39 2.68
N GLU A 73 -10.20 10.25 2.47
CA GLU A 73 -10.99 10.04 1.25
C GLU A 73 -12.25 10.91 1.20
N TYR A 74 -12.82 11.22 2.36
CA TYR A 74 -13.97 12.11 2.52
C TYR A 74 -13.54 13.31 3.36
N GLY A 75 -13.57 14.49 2.75
CA GLY A 75 -13.14 15.73 3.37
C GLY A 75 -13.30 16.91 2.42
N PRO A 76 -13.18 18.15 2.91
CA PRO A 76 -13.36 19.35 2.10
C PRO A 76 -12.32 19.44 0.96
N HIS A 77 -11.11 18.96 1.22
CA HIS A 77 -9.99 18.95 0.27
C HIS A 77 -9.70 17.58 -0.36
N SER A 78 -10.58 16.58 -0.20
CA SER A 78 -10.37 15.24 -0.79
C SER A 78 -10.14 15.32 -2.29
N PRO A 79 -9.08 14.72 -2.87
CA PRO A 79 -8.76 14.85 -4.29
C PRO A 79 -9.90 14.37 -5.20
N ASN A 80 -10.70 13.39 -4.76
CA ASN A 80 -11.84 12.88 -5.51
C ASN A 80 -13.06 13.82 -5.39
N ARG A 81 -13.51 14.38 -6.54
CA ARG A 81 -14.65 15.32 -6.62
C ARG A 81 -15.94 14.73 -6.07
N GLN A 82 -16.27 13.49 -6.38
CA GLN A 82 -17.50 12.83 -5.93
C GLN A 82 -17.49 12.65 -4.40
N LYS A 83 -16.39 12.15 -3.84
CA LYS A 83 -16.27 11.98 -2.38
C LYS A 83 -16.28 13.30 -1.63
N ARG A 84 -15.75 14.36 -2.23
CA ARG A 84 -15.85 15.73 -1.71
C ARG A 84 -17.29 16.24 -1.68
N TYR A 85 -18.06 15.97 -2.74
CA TYR A 85 -19.49 16.31 -2.78
C TYR A 85 -20.27 15.56 -1.70
N ILE A 86 -20.10 14.24 -1.61
CA ILE A 86 -20.74 13.40 -0.58
C ILE A 86 -20.39 13.89 0.82
N TYR A 87 -19.14 14.29 1.07
CA TYR A 87 -18.73 14.86 2.36
C TYR A 87 -19.51 16.15 2.69
N LYS A 88 -19.64 17.09 1.74
CA LYS A 88 -20.39 18.33 1.95
C LYS A 88 -21.86 18.06 2.24
N GLU A 89 -22.49 17.17 1.48
CA GLU A 89 -23.88 16.80 1.69
C GLU A 89 -24.09 16.07 3.02
N ALA A 90 -23.18 15.17 3.40
CA ALA A 90 -23.20 14.51 4.70
C ALA A 90 -23.12 15.52 5.85
N CYS A 91 -22.23 16.51 5.76
CA CYS A 91 -22.15 17.58 6.75
C CYS A 91 -23.47 18.37 6.83
N ARG A 92 -24.08 18.73 5.70
CA ARG A 92 -25.37 19.44 5.65
C ARG A 92 -26.48 18.64 6.35
N LEU A 93 -26.58 17.35 6.07
CA LEU A 93 -27.61 16.47 6.66
C LEU A 93 -27.36 16.20 8.15
N LEU A 94 -26.10 16.11 8.59
CA LEU A 94 -25.75 15.97 10.00
C LEU A 94 -26.08 17.26 10.79
N THR A 95 -25.86 18.44 10.23
CA THR A 95 -26.25 19.71 10.86
C THR A 95 -27.75 19.85 10.99
N ARG A 96 -28.52 19.48 9.95
CA ARG A 96 -29.99 19.46 10.01
C ARG A 96 -30.53 18.56 11.13
N ARG A 97 -29.91 17.38 11.28
CA ARG A 97 -30.21 16.47 12.38
C ARG A 97 -29.91 17.09 13.76
N GLU A 98 -28.80 17.81 13.90
CA GLU A 98 -28.45 18.51 15.15
C GLU A 98 -29.43 19.66 15.47
N GLN A 99 -30.03 20.26 14.44
CA GLN A 99 -31.07 21.30 14.56
C GLN A 99 -32.46 20.76 14.93
N GLY A 100 -32.59 19.46 15.18
CA GLY A 100 -33.83 18.84 15.64
C GLY A 100 -34.67 18.14 14.57
N GLU A 101 -34.16 18.00 13.34
CA GLU A 101 -34.85 17.23 12.31
C GLU A 101 -34.75 15.72 12.59
N GLU A 102 -35.86 14.99 12.45
CA GLU A 102 -35.96 13.54 12.67
C GLU A 102 -35.29 12.72 11.54
N LEU A 103 -33.97 12.83 11.43
CA LEU A 103 -33.15 12.05 10.51
C LEU A 103 -32.30 11.04 11.27
N THR A 104 -32.43 9.76 10.93
CA THR A 104 -31.50 8.73 11.44
C THR A 104 -30.21 8.71 10.64
N LYS A 105 -29.08 8.43 11.32
CA LYS A 105 -27.78 8.23 10.65
C LYS A 105 -27.84 7.16 9.56
N ARG A 106 -28.67 6.13 9.74
CA ARG A 106 -28.89 5.07 8.74
C ARG A 106 -29.62 5.60 7.50
N GLN A 107 -30.64 6.44 7.66
CA GLN A 107 -31.33 7.07 6.52
C GLN A 107 -30.38 7.98 5.75
N ILE A 108 -29.60 8.82 6.44
CA ILE A 108 -28.59 9.70 5.81
C ILE A 108 -27.59 8.88 4.98
N ALA A 109 -27.08 7.78 5.53
CA ALA A 109 -26.14 6.92 4.79
C ALA A 109 -26.76 6.30 3.53
N ARG A 110 -28.03 5.84 3.62
CA ARG A 110 -28.78 5.32 2.46
C ARG A 110 -29.01 6.39 1.39
N MET A 111 -29.44 7.59 1.77
CA MET A 111 -29.68 8.71 0.85
C MET A 111 -28.42 9.09 0.08
N LEU A 112 -27.26 9.04 0.74
CA LEU A 112 -25.97 9.37 0.14
C LEU A 112 -25.31 8.19 -0.60
N GLY A 113 -25.92 7.01 -0.60
CA GLY A 113 -25.37 5.81 -1.22
C GLY A 113 -24.04 5.35 -0.60
N ILE A 114 -23.81 5.62 0.70
CA ILE A 114 -22.58 5.23 1.39
C ILE A 114 -22.84 4.22 2.51
N ALA A 115 -21.80 3.45 2.85
CA ALA A 115 -21.85 2.58 4.01
C ALA A 115 -22.05 3.42 5.30
N PRO A 116 -22.86 2.96 6.28
CA PRO A 116 -23.06 3.67 7.54
C PRO A 116 -21.75 4.01 8.25
N VAL A 117 -20.78 3.10 8.20
CA VAL A 117 -19.44 3.27 8.78
C VAL A 117 -18.71 4.49 8.19
N THR A 118 -18.94 4.77 6.90
CA THR A 118 -18.38 5.96 6.23
C THR A 118 -19.00 7.24 6.78
N LEU A 119 -20.31 7.24 7.07
CA LEU A 119 -20.96 8.40 7.69
C LEU A 119 -20.40 8.68 9.09
N TYR A 120 -20.20 7.64 9.92
CA TYR A 120 -19.56 7.80 11.23
C TYR A 120 -18.11 8.34 11.12
N ARG A 121 -17.35 7.91 10.10
CA ARG A 121 -16.02 8.47 9.83
C ARG A 121 -16.08 9.95 9.42
N ILE A 122 -17.06 10.34 8.60
CA ILE A 122 -17.26 11.73 8.18
C ILE A 122 -17.60 12.61 9.39
N GLU A 123 -18.48 12.14 10.27
CA GLU A 123 -18.85 12.82 11.52
C GLU A 123 -17.61 13.03 12.41
N LYS A 124 -16.78 11.99 12.58
CA LYS A 124 -15.51 12.10 13.30
C LYS A 124 -14.57 13.15 12.67
N TYR A 125 -14.42 13.12 11.34
CA TYR A 125 -13.57 14.09 10.63
C TYR A 125 -14.07 15.53 10.74
N ARG A 126 -15.40 15.72 10.79
CA ARG A 126 -16.03 17.02 11.03
C ARG A 126 -15.71 17.53 12.44
N ALA A 127 -15.89 16.71 13.47
CA ALA A 127 -15.57 17.08 14.85
C ALA A 127 -14.09 17.42 15.04
N GLU A 128 -13.17 16.61 14.48
CA GLU A 128 -11.74 16.89 14.52
C GLU A 128 -11.36 18.18 13.78
N GLY A 129 -12.08 18.54 12.72
CA GLY A 129 -11.88 19.80 11.99
C GLY A 129 -12.33 21.03 12.80
N GLN A 130 -13.42 20.91 13.55
CA GLN A 130 -13.89 21.98 14.44
C GLN A 130 -12.93 22.22 15.61
N ILE A 131 -12.41 21.15 16.22
CA ILE A 131 -11.41 21.25 17.31
C ILE A 131 -10.13 21.95 16.82
N LYS A 132 -9.67 21.63 15.61
CA LYS A 132 -8.47 22.27 15.02
C LYS A 132 -8.68 23.72 14.58
N ALA A 133 -9.92 24.16 14.38
CA ALA A 133 -10.22 25.55 14.03
C ALA A 133 -10.45 26.43 15.28
N ALA A 134 -10.68 25.82 16.44
CA ALA A 134 -10.90 26.50 17.71
C ALA A 134 -9.61 26.70 18.54
N ASN A 135 -8.54 25.98 18.19
CA ASN A 135 -7.19 26.11 18.76
C ASN A 135 -6.27 26.82 17.77
#